data_AF-F7V708-F1
#
_entry.id   AF-F7V708-F1
#
_cell.length_a   1.000
_cell.length_b   1.000
_cell.length_c   1.000
_cell.angle_alpha   90.00
_cell.angle_beta   90.00
_cell.angle_gamma   90.00
#
_symmetry.space_group_name_H-M   'P 1'
#
loop_
_entity.id
_entity.type
_entity.pdbx_description
1 polymer ?
#
loop_
_entity_poly.entity_id
_entity_poly.type
_entity_poly.pdbx_seq_one_letter_code
_entity_poly.pdbx_strand_id
1 'polypeptide(L)' 'MITMIDQGFISGIEYTPTKDGILFSNLENALITFNGVEYLFDNSLMQKLKRTLKDVKGILPGI' A
#
# COMPACT_ATOMS: atom_id res chain seq x y z
N MET A 1 3.17 4.66 6.17
CA MET A 1 2.43 4.08 7.31
C MET A 1 1.37 5.06 7.80
N ILE A 2 1.73 6.28 8.23
CA ILE A 2 0.75 7.31 8.66
C ILE A 2 -0.34 7.54 7.60
N THR A 3 0.04 7.77 6.34
CA THR A 3 -0.94 7.92 5.24
C THR A 3 -1.84 6.70 5.08
N MET A 4 -1.35 5.48 5.36
CA MET A 4 -2.18 4.27 5.30
C MET A 4 -3.09 4.15 6.52
N ILE A 5 -2.70 4.67 7.68
CA ILE A 5 -3.54 4.76 8.87
C ILE A 5 -4.60 5.85 8.66
N ASP A 6 -4.21 7.04 8.20
CA ASP A 6 -5.09 8.18 7.92
C ASP A 6 -6.12 7.86 6.82
N GLN A 7 -5.72 7.10 5.81
CA GLN A 7 -6.62 6.61 4.75
C GLN A 7 -7.44 5.38 5.19
N GLY A 8 -7.25 4.90 6.42
CA GLY A 8 -8.02 3.79 6.98
C GLY A 8 -7.69 2.43 6.39
N PHE A 9 -6.51 2.25 5.79
CA PHE A 9 -6.00 0.96 5.29
C PHE A 9 -5.40 0.09 6.40
N ILE A 10 -4.97 0.71 7.49
CA ILE A 10 -4.42 0.04 8.67
C ILE A 10 -5.12 0.57 9.91
N SER A 11 -5.58 -0.32 10.79
CA SER A 11 -6.29 0.01 12.02
C SER A 11 -5.62 -0.61 13.25
N GLY A 12 -6.05 -0.17 14.43
CA GLY A 12 -5.58 -0.69 15.73
C GLY A 12 -4.23 -0.13 16.18
N ILE A 13 -3.61 0.71 15.37
CA ILE A 13 -2.36 1.42 15.66
C ILE A 13 -2.68 2.90 15.85
N GLU A 14 -2.01 3.52 16.81
CA GLU A 14 -2.05 4.97 17.00
C GLU A 14 -0.68 5.57 16.74
N TYR A 15 -0.64 6.82 16.28
CA TYR A 15 0.59 7.57 16.15
C TYR A 15 0.47 8.93 16.84
N THR A 16 1.52 9.33 17.53
CA THR A 16 1.59 10.60 18.25
C THR A 16 2.86 11.34 17.84
N PRO A 17 2.77 12.56 17.31
CA PRO A 17 3.94 13.41 17.11
C PRO A 17 4.64 13.71 18.44
N THR A 18 5.96 13.61 18.45
CA THR A 18 6.82 13.95 19.58
C THR A 18 7.71 15.13 19.20
N LYS A 19 8.50 15.64 20.16
CA LYS A 19 9.44 16.75 19.90
C LYS A 19 10.41 16.44 18.75
N ASP A 20 10.85 15.19 18.63
CA ASP A 20 11.90 14.77 17.70
C ASP A 20 11.45 13.64 16.75
N GLY A 21 10.15 13.38 16.61
CA GLY A 21 9.67 12.30 15.73
C GLY A 21 8.22 11.90 15.94
N ILE A 22 7.93 10.61 15.74
CA ILE A 22 6.58 10.06 15.85
C ILE A 22 6.66 8.76 16.65
N LEU A 23 5.87 8.66 17.71
CA LEU A 23 5.69 7.44 18.49
C LEU A 23 4.52 6.65 17.91
N PHE A 24 4.75 5.38 17.58
CA PHE A 24 3.70 4.44 17.22
C PHE A 24 3.37 3.54 18.41
N SER A 25 2.10 3.39 18.72
CA SER A 25 1.60 2.60 19.85
C SER A 25 0.59 1.55 19.38
N ASN A 26 0.36 0.53 20.20
CA ASN A 26 -0.60 -0.56 19.95
C ASN A 26 -0.27 -1.40 18.70
N LEU A 27 1.03 -1.62 18.41
CA LEU A 27 1.49 -2.38 17.25
C LEU A 27 0.99 -3.83 17.26
N GLU A 28 0.79 -4.41 18.44
CA GLU A 28 0.20 -5.74 18.65
C GLU A 28 -1.26 -5.83 18.17
N ASN A 29 -1.94 -4.69 18.05
CA ASN A 29 -3.31 -4.60 17.56
C ASN A 29 -3.38 -4.20 16.08
N ALA A 30 -2.23 -4.13 15.39
CA ALA A 30 -2.15 -3.77 13.99
C ALA A 30 -2.93 -4.75 13.10
N LEU A 31 -3.93 -4.24 12.39
CA LEU A 31 -4.74 -5.01 11.45
C LEU A 31 -4.81 -4.27 10.11
N ILE A 32 -4.67 -5.01 9.02
CA ILE A 32 -5.01 -4.50 7.69
C ILE A 32 -6.53 -4.51 7.60
N THR A 33 -7.11 -3.35 7.29
CA THR A 33 -8.56 -3.21 7.16
C THR A 33 -9.04 -3.81 5.84
N PHE A 34 -10.35 -3.99 5.69
CA PHE A 34 -10.93 -4.38 4.39
C PHE A 34 -10.49 -3.44 3.25
N ASN A 35 -10.56 -2.12 3.46
CA ASN A 35 -10.08 -1.12 2.49
C ASN A 35 -8.57 -1.24 2.22
N GLY A 36 -7.78 -1.61 3.23
CA GLY A 36 -6.35 -1.86 3.07
C GLY A 36 -6.04 -3.09 2.22
N VAL A 37 -6.83 -4.17 2.37
CA VAL A 37 -6.74 -5.34 1.50
C VAL A 37 -7.13 -4.98 0.06
N GLU A 38 -8.22 -4.22 -0.13
CA GLU A 38 -8.63 -3.74 -1.46
C GLU A 38 -7.54 -2.88 -2.12
N TYR A 39 -6.95 -1.93 -1.37
CA TYR A 39 -5.82 -1.13 -1.83
C TYR A 39 -4.61 -1.98 -2.24
N LEU A 40 -4.28 -2.99 -1.44
CA LEU A 40 -3.19 -3.93 -1.75
C LEU A 40 -3.52 -4.74 -3.00
N PHE A 41 -4.77 -5.15 -3.18
CA PHE A 41 -5.22 -5.93 -4.34
C PHE A 41 -5.22 -5.08 -5.61
N ASP A 42 -5.67 -3.83 -5.56
CA ASP A 42 -5.64 -2.91 -6.70
C ASP A 42 -4.23 -2.44 -7.06
N ASN A 43 -3.36 -2.23 -6.07
CA ASN A 43 -1.94 -2.06 -6.33
C ASN A 43 -1.27 -3.36 -6.81
N SER A 44 -1.81 -4.53 -6.48
CA SER A 44 -1.37 -5.81 -7.08
C SER A 44 -1.81 -5.94 -8.55
N LEU A 45 -2.92 -5.27 -8.91
CA LEU A 45 -3.55 -5.25 -10.23
C LEU A 45 -2.89 -4.25 -11.19
N MET A 46 -2.51 -3.06 -10.74
CA MET A 46 -1.62 -2.19 -11.55
C MET A 46 -0.27 -2.85 -11.83
N GLN A 47 0.22 -3.66 -10.90
CA GLN A 47 1.42 -4.46 -11.14
C GLN A 47 1.21 -5.59 -12.14
N LYS A 48 0.06 -6.26 -12.14
CA LYS A 48 -0.24 -7.30 -13.13
C LYS A 48 -0.51 -6.71 -14.52
N LEU A 49 -1.26 -5.60 -14.62
CA LEU A 49 -1.54 -4.90 -15.90
C LEU A 49 -0.30 -4.27 -16.54
N LYS A 50 0.59 -3.64 -15.75
CA LYS A 50 1.85 -3.07 -16.26
C LYS A 50 2.80 -4.16 -16.79
N ARG A 51 2.76 -5.36 -16.19
CA ARG A 51 3.49 -6.55 -16.67
C ARG A 51 2.91 -7.04 -18.00
N THR A 52 1.59 -7.26 -18.04
CA THR A 52 0.89 -7.65 -19.27
C THR A 52 1.14 -6.70 -20.46
N LEU A 53 1.35 -5.38 -20.29
CA LEU A 53 1.55 -4.42 -21.38
C LEU A 53 3.01 -4.20 -21.84
N LYS A 54 4.01 -4.44 -20.98
CA LYS A 54 5.44 -4.29 -21.33
C LYS A 54 5.96 -5.49 -22.11
N ASP A 55 5.55 -6.67 -21.68
CA ASP A 55 6.01 -7.92 -22.29
C ASP A 55 5.53 -8.00 -23.75
N VAL A 56 4.31 -7.55 -24.03
CA VAL A 56 3.77 -7.47 -25.41
C VAL A 56 4.53 -6.47 -26.30
N LYS A 57 5.06 -5.37 -25.75
CA LYS A 57 5.84 -4.37 -26.52
C LYS A 57 7.28 -4.80 -26.83
N GLY A 58 7.91 -5.63 -25.99
CA GLY A 58 9.29 -6.11 -26.20
C GLY A 58 9.40 -7.29 -27.18
N ILE A 59 8.28 -7.97 -27.45
CA ILE A 59 8.21 -9.11 -28.38
C ILE A 59 7.93 -8.65 -29.82
N LEU A 60 7.49 -7.42 -30.03
CA LEU A 60 7.24 -6.83 -31.35
C LEU A 60 8.48 -6.03 -31.83
N PRO A 61 9.25 -6.49 -32.84
CA PRO A 61 10.25 -5.67 -33.50
C PRO A 61 9.57 -4.80 -34.58
N GLY A 62 9.82 -3.48 -34.59
CA GLY A 62 9.27 -2.54 -35.57
C GLY A 62 8.14 -1.67 -35.00
N ILE A 63 8.32 -0.42 -34.59
CA ILE A 63 9.42 0.54 -34.82
C ILE A 63 10.85 0.01 -34.66
#